data_AF-A0A1E1X4T4-F1
#
_entry.id   AF-A0A1E1X4T4-F1
#
_cell.length_a   1.000
_cell.length_b   1.000
_cell.length_c   1.000
_cell.angle_alpha   90.00
_cell.angle_beta   90.00
_cell.angle_gamma   90.00
#
_symmetry.space_group_name_H-M   'P 1'
#
loop_
_entity.id
_entity.type
_entity.pdbx_description
1 polymer ?
#
loop_
_entity_poly.entity_id
_entity_poly.type
_entity_poly.pdbx_seq_one_letter_code
_entity_poly.pdbx_strand_id
1 'polypeptide(L)'
;MLRPLKKRFLFHFTGKRQTNRLDKPEWYLSQILTWAADHGEFCDRFVQAILIKAGIEGMQARLELMRGLVQIGIHKLQMDLPSLLADDHLLTHAIEEVLLFDRELRNQGYPPFYPCILNVLTADHCFIRWIALEKKYADEKRDVLLSSPTAWKPQYPLDGDADELKVPECAEAFMMILSAMTERYRHLEQPCHRLKFVSLQQILLEDWRLCLQQILTARLEELNLVAICPIVNAAHYVVQVLAQWSMQPFFIELLEACNEMQRKEKQRRQSIKQANSEAVDPEEALFLAASETPSDESGQLAPLAEYGTLQESVFEEVSQLLERLYTDTVLAIVDELVLDFKAKSKAYRREKWFCMPSLNDREDAGLTPTAFPMLSWLQSNLQHLQEALAAPLFGTLWQEAARGISVFLYEELILENFFSEGGAMQLSFDMNRNLFPLFSTYTQKPENHFKEVKEACILLTMPHPVAWILQETLRAARATDVVTGGTALEEQGVSFLTPSQAMHVLSKRNDLVHT
;
A
#
# COMPACT_ATOMS: atom_id res chain seq x y z
N MET A 1 55.92 2.11 0.15
CA MET A 1 55.49 0.96 0.98
C MET A 1 54.63 -0.06 0.26
N LEU A 2 53.82 0.30 -0.74
CA LEU A 2 52.89 -0.64 -1.40
C LEU A 2 53.55 -1.73 -2.27
N ARG A 3 54.77 -1.50 -2.81
CA ARG A 3 55.42 -2.41 -3.78
C ARG A 3 55.54 -3.87 -3.31
N PRO A 4 56.00 -4.18 -2.08
CA PRO A 4 56.08 -5.56 -1.58
C PRO A 4 54.71 -6.22 -1.45
N LEU A 5 53.70 -5.48 -0.95
CA LEU A 5 52.32 -5.97 -0.82
C LEU A 5 51.71 -6.27 -2.19
N LYS A 6 51.90 -5.37 -3.17
CA LYS A 6 51.48 -5.59 -4.57
C LYS A 6 52.13 -6.83 -5.17
N LYS A 7 53.44 -7.04 -4.95
CA LYS A 7 54.15 -8.23 -5.44
C LYS A 7 53.57 -9.51 -4.82
N ARG A 8 53.31 -9.51 -3.50
CA ARG A 8 52.68 -10.63 -2.80
C ARG A 8 51.26 -10.89 -3.31
N PHE A 9 50.46 -9.84 -3.50
CA PHE A 9 49.12 -9.95 -4.04
C PHE A 9 49.12 -10.62 -5.43
N LEU A 10 49.91 -10.08 -6.36
CA LEU A 10 50.01 -10.65 -7.71
C LEU A 10 50.48 -12.10 -7.67
N PHE A 11 51.44 -12.44 -6.81
CA PHE A 11 51.92 -13.82 -6.70
C PHE A 11 50.83 -14.81 -6.29
N HIS A 12 49.93 -14.45 -5.36
CA HIS A 12 48.90 -15.36 -4.85
C HIS A 12 47.60 -15.31 -5.66
N PHE A 13 47.15 -14.12 -6.06
CA PHE A 13 45.80 -13.92 -6.60
C PHE A 13 45.80 -13.66 -8.11
N THR A 14 46.91 -13.91 -8.81
CA THR A 14 46.95 -13.88 -10.27
C THR A 14 47.68 -15.11 -10.84
N GLY A 15 47.47 -15.38 -12.13
CA GLY A 15 48.09 -16.52 -12.81
C GLY A 15 47.49 -17.88 -12.41
N LYS A 16 48.31 -18.93 -12.42
CA LYS A 16 47.88 -20.34 -12.30
C LYS A 16 47.88 -20.90 -10.86
N ARG A 17 47.88 -20.04 -9.84
CA ARG A 17 47.90 -20.49 -8.43
C ARG A 17 46.53 -21.00 -7.99
N GLN A 18 46.51 -21.97 -7.08
CA GLN A 18 45.28 -22.48 -6.45
C GLN A 18 44.53 -21.41 -5.64
N THR A 19 45.23 -20.33 -5.25
CA THR A 19 44.67 -19.17 -4.55
C THR A 19 44.00 -18.16 -5.48
N ASN A 20 44.19 -18.25 -6.81
CA ASN A 20 43.49 -17.42 -7.79
C ASN A 20 42.21 -18.12 -8.23
N ARG A 21 41.12 -17.92 -7.48
CA ARG A 21 39.82 -18.56 -7.71
C ARG A 21 38.72 -17.53 -7.91
N LEU A 22 37.96 -17.68 -8.99
CA LEU A 22 36.82 -16.80 -9.30
C LEU A 22 35.66 -17.00 -8.31
N ASP A 23 35.48 -18.22 -7.81
CA ASP A 23 34.45 -18.57 -6.84
C ASP A 23 34.81 -18.18 -5.39
N LYS A 24 36.01 -17.62 -5.18
CA LYS A 24 36.51 -17.21 -3.86
C LYS A 24 37.04 -15.77 -3.83
N PRO A 25 36.23 -14.76 -4.23
CA PRO A 25 36.64 -13.37 -4.17
C PRO A 25 36.97 -12.92 -2.73
N GLU A 26 36.32 -13.52 -1.72
CA GLU A 26 36.54 -13.20 -0.30
C GLU A 26 38.01 -13.37 0.14
N TRP A 27 38.79 -14.24 -0.53
CA TRP A 27 40.19 -14.49 -0.17
C TRP A 27 41.07 -13.27 -0.39
N TYR A 28 40.99 -12.65 -1.56
CA TYR A 28 41.82 -11.49 -1.86
C TYR A 28 41.27 -10.22 -1.19
N LEU A 29 39.95 -10.12 -1.03
CA LEU A 29 39.28 -9.03 -0.33
C LEU A 29 39.64 -9.00 1.15
N SER A 30 39.51 -10.14 1.84
CA SER A 30 39.89 -10.28 3.26
C SER A 30 41.39 -10.01 3.46
N GLN A 31 42.23 -10.41 2.51
CA GLN A 31 43.67 -10.14 2.58
C GLN A 31 43.98 -8.64 2.49
N ILE A 32 43.23 -7.89 1.66
CA ILE A 32 43.34 -6.43 1.57
C ILE A 32 42.93 -5.78 2.90
N LEU A 33 41.78 -6.17 3.47
CA LEU A 33 41.31 -5.66 4.76
C LEU A 33 42.31 -5.94 5.88
N THR A 34 42.85 -7.15 5.93
CA THR A 34 43.87 -7.55 6.90
C THR A 34 45.12 -6.69 6.77
N TRP A 35 45.61 -6.47 5.54
CA TRP A 35 46.79 -5.61 5.34
C TRP A 35 46.54 -4.14 5.70
N ALA A 36 45.34 -3.61 5.42
CA ALA A 36 44.97 -2.27 5.83
C ALA A 36 44.97 -2.12 7.36
N ALA A 37 44.45 -3.10 8.09
CA ALA A 37 44.44 -3.12 9.54
C ALA A 37 45.86 -3.30 10.14
N ASP A 38 46.57 -4.37 9.75
CA ASP A 38 47.87 -4.75 10.33
C ASP A 38 48.94 -3.67 10.18
N HIS A 39 48.91 -2.91 9.08
CA HIS A 39 49.89 -1.86 8.82
C HIS A 39 49.42 -0.48 9.28
N GLY A 40 48.20 -0.37 9.80
CA GLY A 40 47.60 0.89 10.24
C GLY A 40 48.44 1.60 11.31
N GLU A 41 48.73 0.92 12.42
CA GLU A 41 49.53 1.49 13.52
C GLU A 41 50.94 1.87 13.05
N PHE A 42 51.55 1.05 12.20
CA PHE A 42 52.87 1.35 11.65
C PHE A 42 52.86 2.63 10.81
N CYS A 43 51.84 2.80 9.96
CA CYS A 43 51.64 4.01 9.17
C CYS A 43 51.42 5.24 10.06
N ASP A 44 50.53 5.12 11.04
CA ASP A 44 50.15 6.22 11.92
C ASP A 44 51.32 6.68 12.81
N ARG A 45 52.13 5.74 13.33
CA ARG A 45 53.22 6.04 14.27
C ARG A 45 54.53 6.41 13.60
N PHE A 46 54.95 5.68 12.58
CA PHE A 46 56.29 5.83 12.02
C PHE A 46 56.29 6.59 10.70
N VAL A 47 55.39 6.23 9.78
CA VAL A 47 55.37 6.81 8.44
C VAL A 47 54.85 8.23 8.48
N GLN A 48 53.79 8.49 9.25
CA GLN A 48 53.25 9.84 9.43
C GLN A 48 54.29 10.78 10.03
N ALA A 49 55.07 10.33 11.01
CA ALA A 49 56.15 11.12 11.59
C ALA A 49 57.24 11.49 10.57
N ILE A 50 57.54 10.60 9.62
CA ILE A 50 58.48 10.88 8.53
C ILE A 50 57.89 11.91 7.56
N LEU A 51 56.60 11.79 7.19
CA LEU A 51 55.92 12.77 6.32
C LEU A 51 55.93 14.17 6.94
N ILE A 52 55.63 14.27 8.23
CA ILE A 52 55.66 15.53 8.98
C ILE A 52 57.08 16.12 8.97
N LYS A 53 58.11 15.32 9.26
CA LYS A 53 59.51 15.78 9.23
C LYS A 53 59.96 16.22 7.83
N ALA A 54 59.40 15.62 6.79
CA ALA A 54 59.68 15.97 5.40
C ALA A 54 58.92 17.23 4.93
N GLY A 55 58.07 17.83 5.77
CA GLY A 55 57.26 19.00 5.40
C GLY A 55 56.11 18.68 4.46
N ILE A 56 55.67 17.42 4.38
CA ILE A 56 54.54 17.01 3.54
C ILE A 56 53.26 17.13 4.36
N GLU A 57 52.56 18.25 4.18
CA GLU A 57 51.30 18.55 4.87
C GLU A 57 50.09 17.95 4.13
N GLY A 58 49.00 17.69 4.86
CA GLY A 58 47.72 17.21 4.30
C GLY A 58 47.66 15.73 3.90
N MET A 59 48.78 14.99 3.95
CA MET A 59 48.82 13.57 3.60
C MET A 59 48.72 12.68 4.84
N GLN A 60 47.76 11.76 4.85
CA GLN A 60 47.61 10.74 5.89
C GLN A 60 48.19 9.39 5.40
N ALA A 61 49.26 8.92 6.04
CA ALA A 61 50.01 7.74 5.61
C ALA A 61 49.15 6.48 5.53
N ARG A 62 48.28 6.25 6.53
CA ARG A 62 47.36 5.11 6.57
C ARG A 62 46.34 5.16 5.44
N LEU A 63 45.75 6.33 5.19
CA LEU A 63 44.80 6.53 4.10
C LEU A 63 45.45 6.23 2.74
N GLU A 64 46.65 6.75 2.47
CA GLU A 64 47.37 6.49 1.22
C GLU A 64 47.72 5.00 1.04
N LEU A 65 48.03 4.29 2.12
CA LEU A 65 48.19 2.84 2.07
C LEU A 65 46.87 2.14 1.69
N MET A 66 45.77 2.49 2.37
CA MET A 66 44.44 1.92 2.08
C MET A 66 44.04 2.17 0.63
N ARG A 67 44.17 3.41 0.12
CA ARG A 67 43.92 3.75 -1.29
C ARG A 67 44.71 2.87 -2.25
N GLY A 68 46.00 2.67 -1.95
CA GLY A 68 46.87 1.79 -2.73
C GLY A 68 46.41 0.34 -2.74
N LEU A 69 45.96 -0.18 -1.60
CA LEU A 69 45.46 -1.55 -1.46
C LEU A 69 44.11 -1.76 -2.17
N VAL A 70 43.18 -0.80 -2.02
CA VAL A 70 41.89 -0.78 -2.72
C VAL A 70 42.09 -0.78 -4.23
N GLN A 71 43.05 0.02 -4.72
CA GLN A 71 43.37 0.03 -6.15
C GLN A 71 43.83 -1.35 -6.66
N ILE A 72 44.52 -2.15 -5.85
CA ILE A 72 44.90 -3.53 -6.21
C ILE A 72 43.65 -4.41 -6.36
N GLY A 73 42.70 -4.30 -5.42
CA GLY A 73 41.41 -5.00 -5.48
C GLY A 73 40.58 -4.61 -6.71
N ILE A 74 40.49 -3.30 -7.01
CA ILE A 74 39.81 -2.78 -8.20
C ILE A 74 40.36 -3.44 -9.48
N HIS A 75 41.68 -3.42 -9.67
CA HIS A 75 42.29 -4.01 -10.86
C HIS A 75 42.01 -5.51 -10.95
N LYS A 76 42.09 -6.23 -9.82
CA LYS A 76 41.82 -7.67 -9.79
C LYS A 76 40.37 -7.97 -10.20
N LEU A 77 39.40 -7.29 -9.59
CA LEU A 77 37.99 -7.48 -9.93
C LEU A 77 37.70 -7.13 -11.39
N GLN A 78 38.30 -6.06 -11.93
CA GLN A 78 38.19 -5.72 -13.35
C GLN A 78 38.72 -6.81 -14.28
N MET A 79 39.80 -7.51 -13.90
CA MET A 79 40.32 -8.62 -14.70
C MET A 79 39.40 -9.85 -14.65
N ASP A 80 38.74 -10.09 -13.53
CA ASP A 80 37.84 -11.23 -13.34
C ASP A 80 36.44 -10.99 -13.92
N LEU A 81 36.03 -9.72 -14.02
CA LEU A 81 34.69 -9.30 -14.38
C LEU A 81 34.13 -9.96 -15.65
N PRO A 82 34.87 -10.07 -16.77
CA PRO A 82 34.34 -10.73 -17.98
C PRO A 82 33.96 -12.19 -17.75
N SER A 83 34.68 -12.91 -16.90
CA SER A 83 34.37 -14.31 -16.54
C SER A 83 33.24 -14.38 -15.51
N LEU A 84 33.17 -13.44 -14.58
CA LEU A 84 32.06 -13.35 -13.62
C LEU A 84 30.73 -13.09 -14.34
N LEU A 85 30.70 -12.19 -15.33
CA LEU A 85 29.50 -11.85 -16.11
C LEU A 85 28.93 -13.04 -16.90
N ALA A 86 29.71 -14.09 -17.12
CA ALA A 86 29.27 -15.29 -17.83
C ALA A 86 28.51 -16.29 -16.94
N ASP A 87 28.54 -16.14 -15.61
CA ASP A 87 27.91 -17.06 -14.66
C ASP A 87 27.16 -16.30 -13.55
N ASP A 88 25.84 -16.48 -13.51
CA ASP A 88 24.94 -15.82 -12.56
C ASP A 88 25.33 -16.07 -11.09
N HIS A 89 25.78 -17.28 -10.74
CA HIS A 89 26.12 -17.63 -9.37
C HIS A 89 27.44 -16.98 -8.96
N LEU A 90 28.44 -17.00 -9.85
CA LEU A 90 29.72 -16.36 -9.58
C LEU A 90 29.57 -14.85 -9.44
N LEU A 91 28.77 -14.22 -10.30
CA LEU A 91 28.53 -12.78 -10.22
C LEU A 91 27.79 -12.40 -8.94
N THR A 92 26.73 -13.13 -8.58
CA THR A 92 25.95 -12.86 -7.36
C THR A 92 26.83 -12.97 -6.11
N HIS A 93 27.60 -14.06 -5.99
CA HIS A 93 28.54 -14.25 -4.87
C HIS A 93 29.60 -13.14 -4.83
N ALA A 94 30.16 -12.76 -5.98
CA ALA A 94 31.13 -11.68 -6.05
C ALA A 94 30.54 -10.32 -5.63
N ILE A 95 29.29 -10.01 -6.01
CA ILE A 95 28.60 -8.78 -5.59
C ILE A 95 28.45 -8.76 -4.06
N GLU A 96 27.98 -9.85 -3.46
CA GLU A 96 27.80 -9.96 -2.00
C GLU A 96 29.12 -9.74 -1.25
N GLU A 97 30.19 -10.42 -1.66
CA GLU A 97 31.51 -10.30 -1.03
C GLU A 97 32.11 -8.90 -1.20
N VAL A 98 31.89 -8.26 -2.35
CA VAL A 98 32.36 -6.88 -2.60
C VAL A 98 31.56 -5.86 -1.76
N LEU A 99 30.26 -6.04 -1.57
CA LEU A 99 29.44 -5.22 -0.68
C LEU A 99 29.89 -5.36 0.78
N LEU A 100 30.13 -6.59 1.23
CA LEU A 100 30.67 -6.87 2.57
C LEU A 100 32.05 -6.23 2.77
N PHE A 101 32.93 -6.37 1.77
CA PHE A 101 34.26 -5.76 1.78
C PHE A 101 34.18 -4.23 1.89
N ASP A 102 33.32 -3.56 1.11
CA ASP A 102 33.21 -2.10 1.17
C ASP A 102 32.76 -1.66 2.57
N ARG A 103 31.72 -2.29 3.12
CA ARG A 103 31.22 -1.99 4.47
C ARG A 103 32.32 -2.09 5.52
N GLU A 104 33.10 -3.17 5.50
CA GLU A 104 34.19 -3.37 6.45
C GLU A 104 35.34 -2.38 6.23
N LEU A 105 35.65 -2.06 4.98
CA LEU A 105 36.65 -1.06 4.63
C LEU A 105 36.24 0.34 5.15
N ARG A 106 34.94 0.70 5.07
CA ARG A 106 34.40 1.94 5.66
C ARG A 106 34.53 1.95 7.17
N ASN A 107 34.22 0.82 7.84
CA ASN A 107 34.39 0.67 9.29
C ASN A 107 35.85 0.89 9.74
N GLN A 108 36.82 0.53 8.89
CA GLN A 108 38.25 0.80 9.14
C GLN A 108 38.69 2.26 8.89
N GLY A 109 37.76 3.14 8.50
CA GLY A 109 37.99 4.57 8.31
C GLY A 109 38.26 5.00 6.87
N TYR A 110 37.95 4.17 5.85
CA TYR A 110 38.13 4.56 4.46
C TYR A 110 37.06 5.56 3.98
N PRO A 111 37.41 6.79 3.58
CA PRO A 111 36.42 7.83 3.33
C PRO A 111 35.58 7.62 2.05
N PRO A 112 34.27 7.97 2.07
CA PRO A 112 33.31 7.75 0.96
C PRO A 112 33.65 8.47 -0.34
N PHE A 113 34.49 9.50 -0.30
CA PHE A 113 34.87 10.30 -1.48
C PHE A 113 36.03 9.71 -2.30
N TYR A 114 36.68 8.64 -1.83
CA TYR A 114 37.70 7.95 -2.61
C TYR A 114 37.13 6.76 -3.38
N PRO A 115 37.71 6.43 -4.56
CA PRO A 115 37.29 5.27 -5.33
C PRO A 115 37.26 4.01 -4.48
N CYS A 116 36.14 3.31 -4.50
CA CYS A 116 36.00 2.01 -3.89
C CYS A 116 35.87 0.93 -4.96
N ILE A 117 35.92 -0.33 -4.52
CA ILE A 117 35.79 -1.48 -5.40
C ILE A 117 34.37 -1.61 -6.01
N LEU A 118 33.35 -1.03 -5.38
CA LEU A 118 31.98 -1.01 -5.90
C LEU A 118 31.88 -0.30 -7.25
N ASN A 119 32.78 0.66 -7.55
CA ASN A 119 32.82 1.37 -8.82
C ASN A 119 32.99 0.42 -10.02
N VAL A 120 33.56 -0.77 -9.82
CA VAL A 120 33.66 -1.80 -10.85
C VAL A 120 32.30 -2.43 -11.12
N LEU A 121 31.52 -2.70 -10.06
CA LEU A 121 30.18 -3.29 -10.15
C LEU A 121 29.14 -2.31 -10.67
N THR A 122 29.33 -1.02 -10.39
CA THR A 122 28.45 0.05 -10.86
C THR A 122 28.82 0.59 -12.24
N ALA A 123 29.78 -0.02 -12.94
CA ALA A 123 30.02 0.28 -14.35
C ALA A 123 28.84 -0.23 -15.21
N ASP A 124 28.41 0.55 -16.21
CA ASP A 124 27.12 0.38 -16.91
C ASP A 124 26.74 -1.07 -17.24
N HIS A 125 27.62 -1.82 -17.91
CA HIS A 125 27.34 -3.19 -18.32
C HIS A 125 27.16 -4.16 -17.14
N CYS A 126 28.00 -4.06 -16.10
CA CYS A 126 27.90 -4.90 -14.91
C CYS A 126 26.69 -4.52 -14.07
N PHE A 127 26.42 -3.21 -13.95
CA PHE A 127 25.30 -2.71 -13.16
C PHE A 127 23.95 -3.13 -13.76
N ILE A 128 23.82 -3.06 -15.09
CA ILE A 128 22.63 -3.57 -15.79
C ILE A 128 22.46 -5.06 -15.53
N ARG A 129 23.55 -5.85 -15.57
CA ARG A 129 23.48 -7.28 -15.29
C ARG A 129 23.07 -7.56 -13.83
N TRP A 130 23.60 -6.80 -12.87
CA TRP A 130 23.23 -6.93 -11.46
C TRP A 130 21.73 -6.64 -11.27
N ILE A 131 21.22 -5.52 -11.79
CA ILE A 131 19.79 -5.19 -11.73
C ILE A 131 18.92 -6.31 -12.34
N ALA A 132 19.36 -6.89 -13.47
CA ALA A 132 18.65 -8.00 -14.11
C ALA A 132 18.64 -9.28 -13.24
N LEU A 133 19.73 -9.60 -12.54
CA LEU A 133 19.78 -10.73 -11.61
C LEU A 133 18.87 -10.52 -10.40
N GLU A 134 18.84 -9.31 -9.86
CA GLU A 134 17.97 -8.93 -8.74
C GLU A 134 16.49 -9.05 -9.13
N LYS A 135 16.14 -8.60 -10.34
CA LYS A 135 14.79 -8.79 -10.89
C LYS A 135 14.45 -10.28 -11.01
N LYS A 136 15.31 -11.05 -11.68
CA LYS A 136 15.12 -12.49 -11.91
C LYS A 136 14.92 -13.24 -10.60
N TYR A 137 15.76 -12.98 -9.60
CA TYR A 137 15.64 -13.58 -8.28
C TYR A 137 14.31 -13.24 -7.61
N ALA A 138 13.91 -11.96 -7.64
CA ALA A 138 12.66 -11.52 -7.03
C ALA A 138 11.43 -12.11 -7.72
N ASP A 139 11.42 -12.18 -9.05
CA ASP A 139 10.35 -12.81 -9.84
C ASP A 139 10.21 -14.31 -9.51
N GLU A 140 11.32 -15.06 -9.58
CA GLU A 140 11.32 -16.50 -9.27
C GLU A 140 10.84 -16.77 -7.84
N LYS A 141 11.26 -15.92 -6.88
CA LYS A 141 10.81 -16.04 -5.50
C LYS A 141 9.33 -15.69 -5.33
N ARG A 142 8.84 -14.62 -5.95
CA ARG A 142 7.41 -14.26 -5.94
C ARG A 142 6.55 -15.42 -6.43
N ASP A 143 6.93 -16.02 -7.56
CA ASP A 143 6.14 -17.09 -8.18
C ASP A 143 6.07 -18.33 -7.27
N VAL A 144 7.19 -18.68 -6.61
CA VAL A 144 7.23 -19.73 -5.59
C VAL A 144 6.36 -19.37 -4.39
N LEU A 145 6.42 -18.12 -3.91
CA LEU A 145 5.62 -17.65 -2.77
C LEU A 145 4.12 -17.73 -3.06
N LEU A 146 3.68 -17.24 -4.22
CA LEU A 146 2.27 -17.23 -4.61
C LEU A 146 1.71 -18.63 -4.91
N SER A 147 2.58 -19.55 -5.36
CA SER A 147 2.22 -20.95 -5.61
C SER A 147 2.23 -21.82 -4.35
N SER A 148 2.70 -21.30 -3.21
CA SER A 148 2.74 -22.04 -1.96
C SER A 148 1.33 -22.41 -1.48
N PRO A 149 1.09 -23.64 -1.00
CA PRO A 149 -0.21 -24.02 -0.42
C PRO A 149 -0.56 -23.22 0.85
N THR A 150 0.42 -22.56 1.47
CA THR A 150 0.24 -21.72 2.66
C THR A 150 0.30 -20.23 2.37
N ALA A 151 0.49 -19.82 1.10
CA ALA A 151 0.70 -18.43 0.69
C ALA A 151 -0.28 -17.44 1.34
N TRP A 152 -1.56 -17.83 1.40
CA TRP A 152 -2.68 -17.00 1.83
C TRP A 152 -3.09 -17.23 3.30
N LYS A 153 -2.32 -18.00 4.07
CA LYS A 153 -2.56 -18.19 5.49
C LYS A 153 -1.98 -16.99 6.28
N PRO A 154 -2.57 -16.63 7.42
CA PRO A 154 -1.97 -15.63 8.31
C PRO A 154 -0.60 -16.08 8.79
N GLN A 155 0.40 -15.21 8.68
CA GLN A 155 1.78 -15.46 9.10
C GLN A 155 1.90 -15.67 10.61
N TYR A 156 1.07 -14.96 11.40
CA TYR A 156 1.07 -14.99 12.85
C TYR A 156 -0.25 -15.61 13.35
N PRO A 157 -0.33 -16.95 13.47
CA PRO A 157 -1.50 -17.61 14.02
C PRO A 157 -1.70 -17.23 15.49
N LEU A 158 -2.95 -16.88 15.83
CA LEU A 158 -3.44 -16.35 17.10
C LEU A 158 -2.97 -17.13 18.35
N ASP A 159 -1.82 -16.77 18.93
CA ASP A 159 -1.40 -17.18 20.28
C ASP A 159 -0.94 -15.97 21.14
N GLY A 160 -1.26 -14.73 20.75
CA GLY A 160 -1.00 -13.51 21.52
C GLY A 160 -0.65 -12.31 20.63
N ASP A 161 -1.16 -11.13 21.01
CA ASP A 161 -1.38 -9.91 20.20
C ASP A 161 -2.03 -10.21 18.83
N ALA A 162 -3.33 -9.92 18.73
CA ALA A 162 -4.09 -10.16 17.52
C ALA A 162 -3.38 -9.48 16.34
N ASP A 163 -2.97 -10.26 15.33
CA ASP A 163 -2.52 -9.70 14.06
C ASP A 163 -3.70 -8.95 13.43
N GLU A 164 -3.80 -7.66 13.76
CA GLU A 164 -4.87 -6.77 13.29
C GLU A 164 -4.86 -6.65 11.77
N LEU A 165 -3.71 -6.89 11.11
CA LEU A 165 -3.55 -6.79 9.67
C LEU A 165 -3.80 -8.12 8.95
N LYS A 166 -3.72 -9.24 9.67
CA LYS A 166 -3.90 -10.61 9.17
C LYS A 166 -3.03 -10.85 7.94
N VAL A 167 -1.75 -10.59 8.12
CA VAL A 167 -0.77 -10.53 7.05
C VAL A 167 -0.60 -11.92 6.45
N PRO A 168 -0.84 -12.12 5.14
CA PRO A 168 -0.57 -13.39 4.50
C PRO A 168 0.93 -13.68 4.42
N GLU A 169 1.32 -14.95 4.60
CA GLU A 169 2.72 -15.40 4.51
C GLU A 169 3.42 -14.89 3.22
N CYS A 170 2.72 -14.92 2.08
CA CYS A 170 3.29 -14.48 0.81
C CYS A 170 3.61 -12.98 0.76
N ALA A 171 2.79 -12.14 1.41
CA ALA A 171 2.96 -10.69 1.40
C ALA A 171 4.14 -10.27 2.29
N GLU A 172 4.25 -10.87 3.48
CA GLU A 172 5.38 -10.67 4.38
C GLU A 172 6.69 -11.09 3.72
N ALA A 173 6.74 -12.30 3.16
CA ALA A 173 7.93 -12.81 2.50
C ALA A 173 8.34 -11.97 1.29
N PHE A 174 7.37 -11.46 0.51
CA PHE A 174 7.65 -10.55 -0.60
C PHE A 174 8.27 -9.22 -0.13
N MET A 175 7.72 -8.62 0.93
CA MET A 175 8.30 -7.39 1.51
C MET A 175 9.69 -7.61 2.12
N MET A 176 9.96 -8.80 2.65
CA MET A 176 11.31 -9.17 3.11
C MET A 176 12.32 -9.26 1.96
N ILE A 177 11.92 -9.75 0.78
CA ILE A 177 12.77 -9.76 -0.42
C ILE A 177 13.13 -8.33 -0.83
N LEU A 178 12.14 -7.44 -0.88
CA LEU A 178 12.37 -6.03 -1.22
C LEU A 178 13.22 -5.32 -0.16
N SER A 179 13.03 -5.61 1.13
CA SER A 179 13.84 -5.08 2.23
C SER A 179 15.30 -5.53 2.10
N ALA A 180 15.54 -6.81 1.81
CA ALA A 180 16.89 -7.32 1.60
C ALA A 180 17.56 -6.68 0.38
N MET A 181 16.80 -6.39 -0.68
CA MET A 181 17.28 -5.63 -1.83
C MET A 181 17.68 -4.20 -1.43
N THR A 182 16.86 -3.52 -0.62
CA THR A 182 17.18 -2.20 -0.06
C THR A 182 18.53 -2.20 0.66
N GLU A 183 18.80 -3.19 1.51
CA GLU A 183 20.07 -3.24 2.23
C GLU A 183 21.29 -3.44 1.32
N ARG A 184 21.12 -4.10 0.17
CA ARG A 184 22.22 -4.27 -0.81
C ARG A 184 22.57 -2.97 -1.53
N TYR A 185 21.59 -2.15 -1.89
CA TYR A 185 21.85 -0.92 -2.65
C TYR A 185 21.95 0.35 -1.80
N ARG A 186 21.52 0.32 -0.53
CA ARG A 186 21.50 1.49 0.36
C ARG A 186 22.83 2.23 0.45
N HIS A 187 23.94 1.50 0.41
CA HIS A 187 25.28 2.04 0.58
C HIS A 187 25.95 2.48 -0.73
N LEU A 188 25.27 2.37 -1.87
CA LEU A 188 25.83 2.84 -3.13
C LEU A 188 26.03 4.35 -3.11
N GLU A 189 27.24 4.79 -3.43
CA GLU A 189 27.68 6.18 -3.33
C GLU A 189 26.79 7.13 -4.17
N GLN A 190 26.57 6.76 -5.44
CA GLN A 190 25.86 7.62 -6.38
C GLN A 190 24.33 7.48 -6.25
N PRO A 191 23.59 8.59 -6.06
CA PRO A 191 22.13 8.55 -5.98
C PRO A 191 21.46 7.94 -7.22
N CYS A 192 22.01 8.15 -8.41
CA CYS A 192 21.48 7.57 -9.65
C CYS A 192 21.48 6.03 -9.65
N HIS A 193 22.45 5.39 -9.01
CA HIS A 193 22.48 3.92 -8.87
C HIS A 193 21.40 3.44 -7.91
N ARG A 194 21.22 4.13 -6.77
CA ARG A 194 20.16 3.83 -5.81
C ARG A 194 18.77 3.99 -6.43
N LEU A 195 18.56 5.05 -7.22
CA LEU A 195 17.29 5.29 -7.90
C LEU A 195 16.97 4.26 -8.99
N LYS A 196 17.97 3.66 -9.65
CA LYS A 196 17.74 2.51 -10.54
C LYS A 196 17.19 1.28 -9.79
N PHE A 197 17.63 1.06 -8.55
CA PHE A 197 17.06 0.01 -7.70
C PHE A 197 15.66 0.36 -7.17
N VAL A 198 15.40 1.62 -6.82
CA VAL A 198 14.03 2.06 -6.50
C VAL A 198 13.10 1.83 -7.67
N SER A 199 13.53 2.15 -8.90
CA SER A 199 12.76 1.85 -10.11
C SER A 199 12.53 0.34 -10.28
N LEU A 200 13.52 -0.50 -9.99
CA LEU A 200 13.31 -1.96 -9.96
C LEU A 200 12.27 -2.39 -8.91
N GLN A 201 12.33 -1.84 -7.69
CA GLN A 201 11.34 -2.14 -6.64
C GLN A 201 9.94 -1.71 -7.04
N GLN A 202 9.77 -0.54 -7.69
CA GLN A 202 8.49 -0.09 -8.24
C GLN A 202 7.95 -1.08 -9.28
N ILE A 203 8.80 -1.55 -10.20
CA ILE A 203 8.42 -2.56 -11.22
C ILE A 203 7.96 -3.86 -10.53
N LEU A 204 8.70 -4.34 -9.54
CA LEU A 204 8.35 -5.57 -8.82
C LEU A 204 7.05 -5.43 -8.03
N LEU A 205 6.80 -4.26 -7.43
CA LEU A 205 5.54 -3.95 -6.73
C LEU A 205 4.36 -3.88 -7.70
N GLU A 206 4.56 -3.34 -8.90
CA GLU A 206 3.53 -3.30 -9.95
C GLU A 206 3.22 -4.71 -10.48
N ASP A 207 4.25 -5.52 -10.73
CA ASP A 207 4.08 -6.93 -11.11
C ASP A 207 3.33 -7.70 -10.00
N TRP A 208 3.67 -7.46 -8.73
CA TRP A 208 2.94 -8.01 -7.57
C TRP A 208 1.47 -7.60 -7.57
N ARG A 209 1.17 -6.31 -7.75
CA ARG A 209 -0.20 -5.78 -7.83
C ARG A 209 -1.00 -6.45 -8.95
N LEU A 210 -0.41 -6.62 -10.13
CA LEU A 210 -1.04 -7.29 -11.27
C LEU A 210 -1.34 -8.76 -10.94
N CYS A 211 -0.43 -9.47 -10.28
CA CYS A 211 -0.69 -10.83 -9.79
C CYS A 211 -1.85 -10.87 -8.79
N LEU A 212 -1.88 -9.96 -7.81
CA LEU A 212 -3.00 -9.88 -6.86
C LEU A 212 -4.33 -9.66 -7.59
N GLN A 213 -4.37 -8.74 -8.54
CA GLN A 213 -5.57 -8.43 -9.33
C GLN A 213 -6.06 -9.65 -10.14
N GLN A 214 -5.14 -10.39 -10.77
CA GLN A 214 -5.48 -11.60 -11.52
C GLN A 214 -6.06 -12.69 -10.62
N ILE A 215 -5.41 -12.96 -9.48
CA ILE A 215 -5.87 -13.97 -8.52
C ILE A 215 -7.22 -13.56 -7.90
N LEU A 216 -7.38 -12.28 -7.59
CA LEU A 216 -8.64 -11.74 -7.08
C LEU A 216 -9.77 -11.95 -8.08
N THR A 217 -9.56 -11.57 -9.35
CA THR A 217 -10.56 -11.74 -10.42
C THR A 217 -10.96 -13.21 -10.56
N ALA A 218 -9.99 -14.12 -10.57
CA ALA A 218 -10.26 -15.55 -10.68
C ALA A 218 -11.07 -16.11 -9.51
N ARG A 219 -10.82 -15.64 -8.26
CA ARG A 219 -11.57 -16.11 -7.08
C ARG A 219 -12.94 -15.46 -6.93
N LEU A 220 -13.14 -14.26 -7.48
CA LEU A 220 -14.46 -13.62 -7.50
C LEU A 220 -15.46 -14.43 -8.33
N GLU A 221 -15.00 -15.13 -9.38
CA GLU A 221 -15.84 -16.05 -10.18
C GLU A 221 -16.39 -17.22 -9.34
N GLU A 222 -15.74 -17.58 -8.23
CA GLU A 222 -16.17 -18.65 -7.32
C GLU A 222 -17.22 -18.18 -6.28
N LEU A 223 -17.56 -16.88 -6.26
CA LEU A 223 -18.56 -16.26 -5.38
C LEU A 223 -18.31 -16.49 -3.86
N ASN A 224 -17.05 -16.62 -3.44
CA ASN A 224 -16.68 -16.78 -2.04
C ASN A 224 -15.98 -15.51 -1.50
N LEU A 225 -16.77 -14.64 -0.87
CA LEU A 225 -16.31 -13.36 -0.32
C LEU A 225 -15.21 -13.51 0.75
N VAL A 226 -15.20 -14.62 1.49
CA VAL A 226 -14.19 -14.86 2.54
C VAL A 226 -12.85 -15.29 1.92
N ALA A 227 -12.89 -16.07 0.83
CA ALA A 227 -11.68 -16.60 0.18
C ALA A 227 -10.82 -15.52 -0.50
N ILE A 228 -11.39 -14.35 -0.78
CA ILE A 228 -10.67 -13.20 -1.36
C ILE A 228 -10.03 -12.29 -0.30
N CYS A 229 -10.49 -12.36 0.96
CA CYS A 229 -10.03 -11.47 2.03
C CYS A 229 -8.50 -11.48 2.23
N PRO A 230 -7.77 -12.62 2.19
CA PRO A 230 -6.32 -12.61 2.29
C PRO A 230 -5.62 -11.81 1.18
N ILE A 231 -6.19 -11.76 -0.02
CA ILE A 231 -5.62 -10.99 -1.15
C ILE A 231 -5.74 -9.49 -0.88
N VAL A 232 -6.89 -9.07 -0.34
CA VAL A 232 -7.16 -7.70 0.07
C VAL A 232 -6.23 -7.30 1.23
N ASN A 233 -6.04 -8.18 2.22
CA ASN A 233 -5.10 -7.96 3.33
C ASN A 233 -3.66 -7.83 2.83
N ALA A 234 -3.23 -8.64 1.85
CA ALA A 234 -1.89 -8.53 1.26
C ALA A 234 -1.67 -7.14 0.62
N ALA A 235 -2.64 -6.66 -0.17
CA ALA A 235 -2.55 -5.34 -0.79
C ALA A 235 -2.49 -4.22 0.26
N HIS A 236 -3.37 -4.27 1.26
CA HIS A 236 -3.38 -3.31 2.36
C HIS A 236 -2.08 -3.33 3.16
N TYR A 237 -1.57 -4.51 3.50
CA TYR A 237 -0.31 -4.67 4.22
C TYR A 237 0.87 -4.04 3.48
N VAL A 238 1.00 -4.31 2.17
CA VAL A 238 2.07 -3.71 1.35
C VAL A 238 2.00 -2.19 1.40
N VAL A 239 0.81 -1.60 1.28
CA VAL A 239 0.62 -0.14 1.41
C VAL A 239 1.07 0.36 2.79
N GLN A 240 0.73 -0.34 3.87
CA GLN A 240 1.18 0.05 5.22
C GLN A 240 2.72 0.03 5.34
N VAL A 241 3.39 -0.98 4.78
CA VAL A 241 4.86 -1.05 4.78
C VAL A 241 5.46 0.08 3.92
N LEU A 242 4.90 0.36 2.74
CA LEU A 242 5.36 1.45 1.88
C LEU A 242 5.17 2.83 2.51
N ALA A 243 4.09 3.02 3.28
CA ALA A 243 3.86 4.22 4.07
C ALA A 243 4.89 4.37 5.21
N GLN A 244 5.33 3.26 5.82
CA GLN A 244 6.44 3.29 6.78
C GLN A 244 7.77 3.60 6.09
N TRP A 245 8.00 3.02 4.90
CA TRP A 245 9.22 3.27 4.12
C TRP A 245 9.32 4.73 3.67
N SER A 246 8.23 5.36 3.25
CA SER A 246 8.23 6.76 2.82
C SER A 246 8.65 7.73 3.94
N MET A 247 8.50 7.33 5.20
CA MET A 247 8.92 8.11 6.37
C MET A 247 10.38 7.86 6.78
N GLN A 248 11.07 6.89 6.18
CA GLN A 248 12.47 6.62 6.51
C GLN A 248 13.40 7.66 5.85
N PRO A 249 14.42 8.18 6.56
CA PRO A 249 15.34 9.18 6.02
C PRO A 249 15.96 8.77 4.68
N PHE A 250 16.28 7.48 4.53
CA PHE A 250 16.82 6.92 3.31
C PHE A 250 15.93 7.14 2.08
N PHE A 251 14.63 6.87 2.18
CA PHE A 251 13.71 7.03 1.06
C PHE A 251 13.32 8.49 0.83
N ILE A 252 13.31 9.32 1.88
CA ILE A 252 13.14 10.78 1.77
C ILE A 252 14.30 11.38 0.97
N GLU A 253 15.55 11.02 1.27
CA GLU A 253 16.73 11.44 0.51
C GLU A 253 16.64 11.04 -0.98
N LEU A 254 16.14 9.83 -1.25
CA LEU A 254 15.95 9.36 -2.63
C LEU A 254 14.82 10.10 -3.35
N LEU A 255 13.75 10.45 -2.65
CA LEU A 255 12.67 11.28 -3.19
C LEU A 255 13.20 12.66 -3.59
N GLU A 256 13.99 13.29 -2.74
CA GLU A 256 14.64 14.58 -3.03
C GLU A 256 15.54 14.47 -4.26
N ALA A 257 16.41 13.45 -4.30
CA ALA A 257 17.28 13.19 -5.44
C ALA A 257 16.48 12.95 -6.74
N CYS A 258 15.38 12.20 -6.68
CA CYS A 258 14.48 11.97 -7.82
C CYS A 258 13.88 13.28 -8.32
N ASN A 259 13.32 14.08 -7.41
CA ASN A 259 12.71 15.37 -7.70
C ASN A 259 13.74 16.36 -8.31
N GLU A 260 14.97 16.38 -7.81
CA GLU A 260 16.05 17.18 -8.39
C GLU A 260 16.40 16.75 -9.82
N MET A 261 16.53 15.45 -10.08
CA MET A 261 16.82 14.95 -11.42
C MET A 261 15.69 15.29 -12.39
N GLN A 262 14.43 15.13 -11.98
CA GLN A 262 13.28 15.51 -12.79
C GLN A 262 13.25 17.02 -13.10
N ARG A 263 13.58 17.88 -12.12
CA ARG A 263 13.68 19.34 -12.34
C ARG A 263 14.76 19.67 -13.36
N LYS A 264 15.95 19.08 -13.23
CA LYS A 264 17.07 19.27 -14.17
C LYS A 264 16.70 18.79 -15.57
N GLU A 265 16.03 17.64 -15.68
CA GLU A 265 15.59 17.11 -16.97
C GLU A 265 14.50 17.98 -17.62
N LYS A 266 13.52 18.48 -16.84
CA LYS A 266 12.52 19.45 -17.31
C LYS A 266 13.19 20.73 -17.84
N GLN A 267 14.16 21.27 -17.10
CA GLN A 267 14.95 22.43 -17.54
C GLN A 267 15.75 22.13 -18.83
N ARG A 268 16.39 20.96 -18.91
CA ARG A 268 17.12 20.52 -20.12
C ARG A 268 16.19 20.44 -21.32
N ARG A 269 15.02 19.80 -21.19
CA ARG A 269 14.01 19.71 -22.25
C ARG A 269 13.50 21.08 -22.68
N GLN A 270 13.28 22.00 -21.73
CA GLN A 270 12.89 23.38 -22.04
C GLN A 270 13.98 24.12 -22.83
N SER A 271 15.25 23.99 -22.44
CA SER A 271 16.37 24.59 -23.17
C SER A 271 16.52 24.04 -24.59
N ILE A 272 16.28 22.73 -24.80
CA ILE A 272 16.32 22.11 -26.13
C ILE A 272 15.14 22.58 -27.00
N LYS A 273 13.94 22.68 -26.43
CA LYS A 273 12.77 23.22 -27.16
C LYS A 273 12.98 24.68 -27.58
N GLN A 274 13.60 25.49 -26.72
CA GLN A 274 13.93 26.87 -27.03
C GLN A 274 15.02 26.98 -28.11
N ALA A 275 16.08 26.17 -28.03
CA ALA A 275 17.14 26.14 -29.04
C ALA A 275 16.65 25.66 -30.41
N ASN A 276 15.76 24.66 -30.47
CA ASN A 276 15.15 24.21 -31.73
C ASN A 276 14.15 25.23 -32.28
N SER A 277 13.44 25.98 -31.45
CA SER A 277 12.57 27.08 -31.89
C SER A 277 13.33 28.26 -32.51
N GLU A 278 14.60 28.45 -32.16
CA GLU A 278 15.45 29.52 -32.71
C GLU A 278 16.21 29.08 -33.98
N ALA A 279 16.29 27.77 -34.26
CA ALA A 279 17.06 27.21 -35.39
C ALA A 279 16.20 26.79 -36.60
N VAL A 280 14.87 26.70 -36.46
CA VAL A 280 13.97 26.30 -37.55
C VAL A 280 13.42 27.56 -38.23
N ASP A 281 13.61 27.66 -39.56
CA ASP A 281 12.99 28.69 -40.39
C ASP A 281 11.47 28.65 -40.20
N PRO A 282 10.77 29.78 -39.93
CA PRO A 282 9.32 29.80 -39.74
C PRO A 282 8.50 29.05 -40.82
N GLU A 283 8.99 28.99 -42.06
CA GLU A 283 8.36 28.22 -43.14
C GLU A 283 8.53 26.70 -42.98
N GLU A 284 9.67 26.24 -42.47
CA GLU A 284 9.99 24.82 -42.24
C GLU A 284 9.27 24.27 -40.99
N ALA A 285 9.10 25.10 -39.96
CA ALA A 285 8.32 24.78 -38.76
C ALA A 285 6.83 24.53 -39.08
N LEU A 286 6.26 25.30 -40.02
CA LEU A 286 4.86 25.15 -40.45
C LEU A 286 4.66 23.87 -41.28
N PHE A 287 5.67 23.48 -42.06
CA PHE A 287 5.64 22.25 -42.85
C PHE A 287 5.80 20.99 -41.99
N LEU A 288 6.69 21.03 -40.97
CA LEU A 288 6.87 19.94 -40.01
C LEU A 288 5.64 19.74 -39.12
N ALA A 289 5.01 20.83 -38.65
CA ALA A 289 3.78 20.77 -37.86
C ALA A 289 2.58 20.18 -38.64
N ALA A 290 2.60 20.27 -39.98
CA ALA A 290 1.60 19.65 -40.85
C ALA A 290 1.89 18.17 -41.15
N SER A 291 3.08 17.65 -40.78
CA SER A 291 3.54 16.29 -41.10
C SER A 291 3.60 15.35 -39.88
N GLU A 292 3.34 15.81 -38.66
CA GLU A 292 3.31 14.95 -37.47
C GLU A 292 2.04 14.09 -37.44
N THR A 293 2.08 12.95 -38.15
CA THR A 293 1.31 11.76 -37.78
C THR A 293 2.09 10.97 -36.72
N PRO A 294 1.45 10.42 -35.69
CA PRO A 294 2.13 9.71 -34.62
C PRO A 294 2.74 8.41 -35.17
N SER A 295 4.07 8.35 -35.28
CA SER A 295 4.79 7.12 -35.59
C SER A 295 5.30 6.46 -34.32
N ASP A 296 4.92 5.19 -34.14
CA ASP A 296 5.33 4.28 -33.07
C ASP A 296 6.86 4.18 -32.92
N GLU A 297 7.39 4.67 -31.80
CA GLU A 297 8.75 4.36 -31.37
C GLU A 297 8.77 3.08 -30.52
N SER A 298 9.08 1.97 -31.19
CA SER A 298 9.48 0.72 -30.56
C SER A 298 10.99 0.74 -30.29
N GLY A 299 11.41 0.60 -29.03
CA GLY A 299 12.78 0.19 -28.70
C GLY A 299 13.59 0.99 -27.68
N GLN A 300 12.99 1.85 -26.84
CA GLN A 300 13.70 2.46 -25.71
C GLN A 300 13.12 1.98 -24.37
N LEU A 301 14.02 1.63 -23.44
CA LEU A 301 13.69 1.43 -22.02
C LEU A 301 12.74 2.53 -21.56
N ALA A 302 11.65 2.13 -20.91
CA ALA A 302 10.50 2.97 -20.58
C ALA A 302 10.92 4.39 -20.17
N PRO A 303 10.34 5.45 -20.80
CA PRO A 303 10.54 6.81 -20.33
C PRO A 303 10.16 6.88 -18.84
N LEU A 304 11.01 7.49 -18.02
CA LEU A 304 10.62 7.90 -16.67
C LEU A 304 9.29 8.64 -16.80
N ALA A 305 8.23 8.08 -16.20
CA ALA A 305 6.88 8.57 -16.37
C ALA A 305 6.81 10.09 -16.06
N GLU A 306 6.11 10.82 -16.92
CA GLU A 306 5.92 12.26 -16.75
C GLU A 306 4.93 12.51 -15.60
N TYR A 307 5.44 12.59 -14.36
CA TYR A 307 4.65 13.00 -13.22
C TYR A 307 4.52 14.53 -13.17
N GLY A 308 3.28 15.00 -13.30
CA GLY A 308 2.88 16.41 -13.20
C GLY A 308 2.72 16.93 -11.77
N THR A 309 2.80 16.06 -10.76
CA THR A 309 2.66 16.38 -9.34
C THR A 309 3.99 16.17 -8.60
N LEU A 310 4.28 17.01 -7.61
CA LEU A 310 5.34 16.73 -6.64
C LEU A 310 4.96 15.44 -5.92
N GLN A 311 5.70 14.37 -6.18
CA GLN A 311 5.47 13.07 -5.58
C GLN A 311 5.81 13.15 -4.08
N GLU A 312 4.95 12.64 -3.19
CA GLU A 312 5.16 12.66 -1.73
C GLU A 312 5.98 11.45 -1.25
N SER A 313 6.06 10.40 -2.07
CA SER A 313 6.83 9.18 -1.82
C SER A 313 7.39 8.64 -3.12
N VAL A 314 8.57 8.02 -3.12
CA VAL A 314 9.06 7.30 -4.31
C VAL A 314 8.15 6.12 -4.71
N PHE A 315 7.26 5.65 -3.83
CA PHE A 315 6.32 4.56 -4.11
C PHE A 315 4.86 5.02 -4.29
N GLU A 316 4.64 6.32 -4.45
CA GLU A 316 3.29 6.93 -4.49
C GLU A 316 2.33 6.24 -5.47
N GLU A 317 2.72 6.11 -6.74
CA GLU A 317 1.83 5.57 -7.78
C GLU A 317 1.39 4.14 -7.48
N VAL A 318 2.34 3.25 -7.18
CA VAL A 318 2.01 1.85 -6.89
C VAL A 318 1.21 1.71 -5.59
N SER A 319 1.46 2.57 -4.60
CA SER A 319 0.67 2.63 -3.37
C SER A 319 -0.78 3.00 -3.68
N GLN A 320 -1.03 4.06 -4.45
CA GLN A 320 -2.38 4.47 -4.86
C GLN A 320 -3.11 3.38 -5.65
N LEU A 321 -2.41 2.65 -6.53
CA LEU A 321 -3.03 1.56 -7.30
C LEU A 321 -3.39 0.36 -6.42
N LEU A 322 -2.56 0.00 -5.44
CA LEU A 322 -2.87 -1.01 -4.44
C LEU A 322 -4.02 -0.58 -3.50
N GLU A 323 -4.06 0.71 -3.12
CA GLU A 323 -5.13 1.29 -2.31
C GLU A 323 -6.48 1.21 -3.00
N ARG A 324 -6.53 1.58 -4.28
CA ARG A 324 -7.74 1.43 -5.10
C ARG A 324 -8.15 -0.04 -5.20
N LEU A 325 -7.20 -0.94 -5.47
CA LEU A 325 -7.48 -2.37 -5.57
C LEU A 325 -8.21 -2.91 -4.33
N TYR A 326 -7.69 -2.66 -3.12
CA TYR A 326 -8.33 -3.17 -1.91
C TYR A 326 -9.62 -2.41 -1.57
N THR A 327 -9.69 -1.10 -1.84
CA THR A 327 -10.87 -0.28 -1.52
C THR A 327 -12.06 -0.66 -2.38
N ASP A 328 -11.85 -0.77 -3.70
CA ASP A 328 -12.88 -1.17 -4.65
C ASP A 328 -13.38 -2.60 -4.34
N THR A 329 -12.48 -3.49 -3.93
CA THR A 329 -12.85 -4.86 -3.53
C THR A 329 -13.68 -4.87 -2.25
N VAL A 330 -13.32 -4.08 -1.23
CA VAL A 330 -14.11 -3.98 0.00
C VAL A 330 -15.51 -3.45 -0.30
N LEU A 331 -15.63 -2.43 -1.15
CA LEU A 331 -16.93 -1.90 -1.57
C LEU A 331 -17.74 -2.92 -2.37
N ALA A 332 -17.11 -3.72 -3.24
CA ALA A 332 -17.79 -4.81 -3.94
C ALA A 332 -18.33 -5.88 -2.97
N ILE A 333 -17.60 -6.21 -1.90
CA ILE A 333 -18.10 -7.11 -0.86
C ILE A 333 -19.30 -6.49 -0.14
N VAL A 334 -19.27 -5.18 0.14
CA VAL A 334 -20.40 -4.46 0.74
C VAL A 334 -21.63 -4.53 -0.16
N ASP A 335 -21.48 -4.27 -1.46
CA ASP A 335 -22.58 -4.29 -2.42
C ASP A 335 -23.24 -5.68 -2.47
N GLU A 336 -22.45 -6.75 -2.47
CA GLU A 336 -23.01 -8.11 -2.41
C GLU A 336 -23.68 -8.42 -1.07
N LEU A 337 -23.08 -8.00 0.06
CA LEU A 337 -23.71 -8.18 1.36
C LEU A 337 -25.08 -7.50 1.43
N VAL A 338 -25.18 -6.28 0.92
CA VAL A 338 -26.44 -5.53 0.86
C VAL A 338 -27.40 -6.23 -0.08
N LEU A 339 -26.97 -6.66 -1.27
CA LEU A 339 -27.81 -7.36 -2.25
C LEU A 339 -28.43 -8.63 -1.67
N ASP A 340 -27.64 -9.49 -1.03
CA ASP A 340 -28.12 -10.71 -0.40
C ASP A 340 -29.04 -10.43 0.81
N PHE A 341 -28.73 -9.39 1.59
CA PHE A 341 -29.62 -8.93 2.66
C PHE A 341 -30.99 -8.54 2.10
N LYS A 342 -31.01 -7.77 0.99
CA LYS A 342 -32.24 -7.40 0.28
C LYS A 342 -33.01 -8.62 -0.20
N ALA A 343 -32.34 -9.61 -0.76
CA ALA A 343 -32.96 -10.85 -1.22
C ALA A 343 -33.62 -11.63 -0.07
N LYS A 344 -32.92 -11.76 1.06
CA LYS A 344 -33.41 -12.50 2.25
C LYS A 344 -34.50 -11.76 3.01
N SER A 345 -34.54 -10.43 2.94
CA SER A 345 -35.58 -9.59 3.56
C SER A 345 -36.96 -9.68 2.88
N LYS A 346 -37.09 -10.35 1.73
CA LYS A 346 -38.30 -10.32 0.88
C LYS A 346 -39.59 -10.67 1.62
N ALA A 347 -39.55 -11.65 2.53
CA ALA A 347 -40.70 -12.03 3.34
C ALA A 347 -41.04 -10.96 4.39
N TYR A 348 -40.02 -10.46 5.08
CA TYR A 348 -40.13 -9.41 6.10
C TYR A 348 -40.73 -8.11 5.54
N ARG A 349 -40.34 -7.72 4.32
CA ARG A 349 -40.91 -6.54 3.63
C ARG A 349 -42.40 -6.64 3.31
N ARG A 350 -42.95 -7.86 3.30
CA ARG A 350 -44.36 -8.14 2.95
C ARG A 350 -45.22 -8.43 4.16
N GLU A 351 -44.68 -8.24 5.36
CA GLU A 351 -45.46 -8.33 6.59
C GLU A 351 -46.62 -7.33 6.57
N LYS A 352 -47.70 -7.68 7.28
CA LYS A 352 -48.91 -6.85 7.33
C LYS A 352 -48.76 -5.72 8.35
N TRP A 353 -47.74 -4.88 8.17
CA TRP A 353 -47.39 -3.76 9.06
C TRP A 353 -48.57 -2.84 9.40
N PHE A 354 -49.49 -2.66 8.46
CA PHE A 354 -50.66 -1.80 8.61
C PHE A 354 -51.75 -2.34 9.55
N CYS A 355 -51.73 -3.64 9.88
CA CYS A 355 -52.73 -4.26 10.76
C CYS A 355 -52.13 -5.18 11.83
N MET A 356 -50.85 -4.99 12.16
CA MET A 356 -50.25 -5.69 13.29
C MET A 356 -50.91 -5.25 14.61
N PRO A 357 -51.19 -6.21 15.52
CA PRO A 357 -51.79 -5.93 16.82
C PRO A 357 -50.83 -5.13 17.72
N SER A 358 -51.38 -4.38 18.67
CA SER A 358 -50.59 -3.60 19.63
C SER A 358 -49.83 -4.50 20.60
N LEU A 359 -48.65 -4.07 21.04
CA LEU A 359 -47.81 -4.81 21.99
C LEU A 359 -48.48 -4.98 23.36
N ASN A 360 -49.40 -4.10 23.74
CA ASN A 360 -50.15 -4.24 25.00
C ASN A 360 -51.03 -5.51 25.04
N ASP A 361 -51.30 -6.13 23.88
CA ASP A 361 -52.04 -7.39 23.77
C ASP A 361 -51.13 -8.64 23.69
N ARG A 362 -49.79 -8.49 23.79
CA ARG A 362 -48.83 -9.59 23.66
C ARG A 362 -47.95 -9.71 24.91
N GLU A 363 -48.07 -10.84 25.63
CA GLU A 363 -47.26 -11.12 26.83
C GLU A 363 -45.77 -11.40 26.50
N ASP A 364 -45.43 -11.73 25.24
CA ASP A 364 -44.06 -11.96 24.78
C ASP A 364 -43.81 -11.27 23.42
N ALA A 365 -43.21 -10.07 23.45
CA ALA A 365 -42.73 -9.40 22.25
C ALA A 365 -41.41 -10.05 21.78
N GLY A 366 -41.45 -10.75 20.65
CA GLY A 366 -40.29 -11.40 20.02
C GLY A 366 -39.94 -10.81 18.66
N LEU A 367 -38.77 -11.17 18.14
CA LEU A 367 -38.36 -10.84 16.77
C LEU A 367 -39.41 -11.33 15.77
N THR A 368 -39.77 -10.49 14.79
CA THR A 368 -40.64 -10.91 13.69
C THR A 368 -40.06 -12.15 13.00
N PRO A 369 -40.78 -13.29 12.92
CA PRO A 369 -40.20 -14.54 12.44
C PRO A 369 -39.60 -14.47 11.02
N THR A 370 -40.17 -13.63 10.15
CA THR A 370 -39.66 -13.42 8.78
C THR A 370 -38.39 -12.57 8.70
N ALA A 371 -38.02 -11.87 9.78
CA ALA A 371 -36.74 -11.16 9.89
C ALA A 371 -35.57 -12.09 10.23
N PHE A 372 -35.83 -13.23 10.88
CA PHE A 372 -34.78 -14.14 11.33
C PHE A 372 -33.80 -14.58 10.22
N PRO A 373 -34.26 -14.98 9.00
CA PRO A 373 -33.34 -15.43 7.95
C PRO A 373 -32.36 -14.35 7.47
N MET A 374 -32.78 -13.08 7.40
CA MET A 374 -31.89 -11.98 6.99
C MET A 374 -30.89 -11.60 8.09
N LEU A 375 -31.33 -11.58 9.36
CA LEU A 375 -30.48 -11.16 10.49
C LEU A 375 -29.44 -12.23 10.86
N SER A 376 -29.85 -13.49 10.95
CA SER A 376 -28.93 -14.61 11.24
C SER A 376 -27.87 -14.77 10.15
N TRP A 377 -28.26 -14.62 8.88
CA TRP A 377 -27.32 -14.64 7.76
C TRP A 377 -26.34 -13.46 7.84
N LEU A 378 -26.82 -12.24 8.10
CA LEU A 378 -25.95 -11.06 8.22
C LEU A 378 -24.93 -11.24 9.35
N GLN A 379 -25.38 -11.71 10.52
CA GLN A 379 -24.51 -11.98 11.67
C GLN A 379 -23.39 -12.96 11.32
N SER A 380 -23.74 -14.10 10.70
CA SER A 380 -22.76 -15.12 10.34
C SER A 380 -21.74 -14.61 9.32
N ASN A 381 -22.16 -13.84 8.31
CA ASN A 381 -21.23 -13.30 7.31
C ASN A 381 -20.32 -12.22 7.88
N LEU A 382 -20.86 -11.31 8.70
CA LEU A 382 -20.04 -10.31 9.39
C LEU A 382 -19.00 -10.96 10.29
N GLN A 383 -19.35 -12.05 10.99
CA GLN A 383 -18.39 -12.81 11.79
C GLN A 383 -17.27 -13.41 10.92
N HIS A 384 -17.61 -14.13 9.84
CA HIS A 384 -16.59 -14.73 8.98
C HIS A 384 -15.68 -13.67 8.31
N LEU A 385 -16.25 -12.53 7.91
CA LEU A 385 -15.48 -11.41 7.35
C LEU A 385 -14.62 -10.73 8.43
N GLN A 386 -15.13 -10.59 9.65
CA GLN A 386 -14.35 -10.10 10.80
C GLN A 386 -13.19 -11.04 11.11
N GLU A 387 -13.32 -12.35 10.90
CA GLU A 387 -12.25 -13.34 11.09
C GLU A 387 -11.24 -13.33 9.93
N ALA A 388 -11.64 -12.94 8.72
CA ALA A 388 -10.78 -12.99 7.53
C ALA A 388 -10.09 -11.66 7.15
N LEU A 389 -10.72 -10.50 7.34
CA LEU A 389 -10.18 -9.18 6.93
C LEU A 389 -9.35 -8.50 8.01
N ALA A 390 -8.35 -7.72 7.61
CA ALA A 390 -7.67 -6.78 8.49
C ALA A 390 -8.68 -5.87 9.22
N ALA A 391 -8.43 -5.55 10.49
CA ALA A 391 -9.34 -4.76 11.32
C ALA A 391 -9.71 -3.39 10.73
N PRO A 392 -8.77 -2.61 10.12
CA PRO A 392 -9.13 -1.36 9.45
C PRO A 392 -10.07 -1.56 8.27
N LEU A 393 -9.81 -2.59 7.45
CA LEU A 393 -10.63 -2.91 6.27
C LEU A 393 -12.02 -3.40 6.67
N PHE A 394 -12.10 -4.28 7.68
CA PHE A 394 -13.36 -4.72 8.25
C PHE A 394 -14.14 -3.53 8.83
N GLY A 395 -13.44 -2.60 9.50
CA GLY A 395 -13.98 -1.35 10.00
C GLY A 395 -14.76 -0.58 8.94
N THR A 396 -14.14 -0.34 7.79
CA THR A 396 -14.78 0.30 6.64
C THR A 396 -15.95 -0.55 6.10
N LEU A 397 -15.75 -1.86 5.95
CA LEU A 397 -16.74 -2.77 5.40
C LEU A 397 -18.05 -2.76 6.19
N TRP A 398 -18.00 -2.98 7.52
CA TRP A 398 -19.23 -3.10 8.29
C TRP A 398 -19.96 -1.75 8.39
N GLN A 399 -19.24 -0.63 8.40
CA GLN A 399 -19.84 0.71 8.43
C GLN A 399 -20.59 1.00 7.14
N GLU A 400 -19.98 0.71 5.99
CA GLU A 400 -20.63 0.88 4.70
C GLU A 400 -21.78 -0.11 4.49
N ALA A 401 -21.65 -1.36 4.97
CA ALA A 401 -22.76 -2.32 4.96
C ALA A 401 -23.93 -1.86 5.84
N ALA A 402 -23.67 -1.36 7.05
CA ALA A 402 -24.70 -0.82 7.93
C ALA A 402 -25.42 0.38 7.29
N ARG A 403 -24.66 1.31 6.68
CA ARG A 403 -25.21 2.45 5.94
C ARG A 403 -26.07 1.98 4.76
N GLY A 404 -25.58 1.04 3.94
CA GLY A 404 -26.31 0.48 2.81
C GLY A 404 -27.61 -0.22 3.23
N ILE A 405 -27.58 -0.99 4.31
CA ILE A 405 -28.76 -1.63 4.90
C ILE A 405 -29.73 -0.59 5.46
N SER A 406 -29.26 0.47 6.11
CA SER A 406 -30.08 1.57 6.61
C SER A 406 -30.87 2.24 5.50
N VAL A 407 -30.18 2.67 4.44
CA VAL A 407 -30.81 3.28 3.26
C VAL A 407 -31.83 2.33 2.63
N PHE A 408 -31.47 1.07 2.44
CA PHE A 408 -32.38 0.04 1.93
C PHE A 408 -33.66 -0.11 2.77
N LEU A 409 -33.53 -0.30 4.07
CA LEU A 409 -34.69 -0.50 4.95
C LEU A 409 -35.55 0.77 5.03
N TYR A 410 -34.93 1.95 4.98
CA TYR A 410 -35.67 3.19 4.91
C TYR A 410 -36.49 3.29 3.60
N GLU A 411 -35.84 3.12 2.45
CA GLU A 411 -36.47 3.32 1.14
C GLU A 411 -37.43 2.19 0.76
N GLU A 412 -37.02 0.93 0.88
CA GLU A 412 -37.77 -0.21 0.32
C GLU A 412 -38.63 -0.97 1.34
N LEU A 413 -38.55 -0.62 2.64
CA LEU A 413 -39.43 -1.17 3.68
C LEU A 413 -40.29 -0.08 4.29
N ILE A 414 -39.69 0.96 4.89
CA ILE A 414 -40.46 1.98 5.63
C ILE A 414 -41.29 2.83 4.67
N LEU A 415 -40.69 3.38 3.62
CA LEU A 415 -41.42 4.26 2.71
C LEU A 415 -42.41 3.51 1.79
N GLU A 416 -42.27 2.20 1.63
CA GLU A 416 -43.16 1.37 0.81
C GLU A 416 -44.31 0.72 1.58
N ASN A 417 -44.38 0.89 2.90
CA ASN A 417 -45.43 0.31 3.74
C ASN A 417 -46.19 1.37 4.55
N PHE A 418 -47.40 1.00 4.98
CA PHE A 418 -48.16 1.74 5.97
C PHE A 418 -48.12 1.00 7.32
N PHE A 419 -48.17 1.74 8.43
CA PHE A 419 -47.98 1.20 9.77
C PHE A 419 -49.16 1.49 10.68
N SER A 420 -49.65 0.45 11.37
CA SER A 420 -50.43 0.63 12.60
C SER A 420 -49.49 0.99 13.76
N GLU A 421 -50.05 1.43 14.89
CA GLU A 421 -49.28 1.61 16.13
C GLU A 421 -48.51 0.33 16.50
N GLY A 422 -49.17 -0.83 16.45
CA GLY A 422 -48.55 -2.13 16.69
C GLY A 422 -47.43 -2.46 15.71
N GLY A 423 -47.61 -2.18 14.41
CA GLY A 423 -46.61 -2.42 13.39
C GLY A 423 -45.39 -1.52 13.51
N ALA A 424 -45.59 -0.24 13.82
CA ALA A 424 -44.51 0.71 14.10
C ALA A 424 -43.70 0.28 15.32
N MET A 425 -44.37 -0.15 16.39
CA MET A 425 -43.71 -0.64 17.60
C MET A 425 -42.94 -1.95 17.36
N GLN A 426 -43.49 -2.88 16.57
CA GLN A 426 -42.79 -4.11 16.20
C GLN A 426 -41.56 -3.83 15.33
N LEU A 427 -41.66 -2.94 14.34
CA LEU A 427 -40.51 -2.52 13.54
C LEU A 427 -39.42 -1.91 14.43
N SER A 428 -39.79 -1.00 15.34
CA SER A 428 -38.87 -0.39 16.29
C SER A 428 -38.19 -1.43 17.19
N PHE A 429 -38.94 -2.46 17.64
CA PHE A 429 -38.37 -3.58 18.39
C PHE A 429 -37.36 -4.38 17.54
N ASP A 430 -37.72 -4.76 16.32
CA ASP A 430 -36.86 -5.53 15.41
C ASP A 430 -35.55 -4.77 15.12
N MET A 431 -35.60 -3.45 14.94
CA MET A 431 -34.42 -2.62 14.72
C MET A 431 -33.57 -2.47 15.99
N ASN A 432 -34.16 -1.97 17.10
CA ASN A 432 -33.42 -1.59 18.30
C ASN A 432 -32.97 -2.78 19.15
N ARG A 433 -33.70 -3.89 19.14
CA ARG A 433 -33.40 -5.08 19.97
C ARG A 433 -32.70 -6.19 19.21
N ASN A 434 -32.69 -6.15 17.87
CA ASN A 434 -32.12 -7.23 17.07
C ASN A 434 -31.12 -6.70 16.03
N LEU A 435 -31.52 -5.89 15.04
CA LEU A 435 -30.61 -5.46 13.98
C LEU A 435 -29.42 -4.63 14.50
N PHE A 436 -29.66 -3.54 15.24
CA PHE A 436 -28.56 -2.68 15.70
C PHE A 436 -27.60 -3.44 16.64
N PRO A 437 -28.09 -4.22 17.62
CA PRO A 437 -27.21 -5.02 18.48
C PRO A 437 -26.29 -6.01 17.75
N LEU A 438 -26.58 -6.44 16.52
CA LEU A 438 -25.65 -7.27 15.74
C LEU A 438 -24.28 -6.60 15.53
N PHE A 439 -24.22 -5.28 15.57
CA PHE A 439 -22.99 -4.49 15.37
C PHE A 439 -22.35 -4.05 16.70
N SER A 440 -22.92 -4.43 17.85
CA SER A 440 -22.40 -4.05 19.18
C SER A 440 -21.01 -4.62 19.48
N THR A 441 -20.62 -5.68 18.78
CA THR A 441 -19.27 -6.24 18.79
C THR A 441 -18.23 -5.33 18.12
N TYR A 442 -18.67 -4.38 17.27
CA TYR A 442 -17.80 -3.54 16.43
C TYR A 442 -17.85 -2.06 16.81
N THR A 443 -18.92 -1.61 17.46
CA THR A 443 -19.10 -0.23 17.88
C THR A 443 -19.96 -0.13 19.15
N GLN A 444 -19.69 0.89 19.97
CA GLN A 444 -20.47 1.16 21.19
C GLN A 444 -21.85 1.74 20.91
N LYS A 445 -22.06 2.34 19.72
CA LYS A 445 -23.32 3.03 19.34
C LYS A 445 -23.77 2.59 17.94
N PRO A 446 -24.17 1.33 17.75
CA PRO A 446 -24.51 0.78 16.43
C PRO A 446 -25.63 1.55 15.74
N GLU A 447 -26.60 2.06 16.49
CA GLU A 447 -27.74 2.83 15.98
C GLU A 447 -27.33 4.10 15.22
N ASN A 448 -26.12 4.64 15.44
CA ASN A 448 -25.62 5.82 14.74
C ASN A 448 -25.20 5.54 13.29
N HIS A 449 -25.10 4.26 12.90
CA HIS A 449 -24.85 3.82 11.52
C HIS A 449 -26.15 3.54 10.75
N PHE A 450 -27.30 3.62 11.44
CA PHE A 450 -28.64 3.39 10.88
C PHE A 450 -29.52 4.64 10.99
N LYS A 451 -28.99 5.81 10.64
CA LYS A 451 -29.60 7.12 10.98
C LYS A 451 -31.01 7.27 10.40
N GLU A 452 -31.20 6.92 9.13
CA GLU A 452 -32.50 6.99 8.43
C GLU A 452 -33.55 6.13 9.14
N VAL A 453 -33.21 4.87 9.42
CA VAL A 453 -34.11 3.90 10.05
C VAL A 453 -34.39 4.26 11.50
N LYS A 454 -33.35 4.68 12.24
CA LYS A 454 -33.45 5.09 13.65
C LYS A 454 -34.43 6.25 13.79
N GLU A 455 -34.25 7.32 13.02
CA GLU A 455 -35.11 8.49 13.08
C GLU A 455 -36.51 8.22 12.51
N ALA A 456 -36.63 7.38 11.48
CA ALA A 456 -37.94 6.94 11.00
C ALA A 456 -38.71 6.16 12.08
N CYS A 457 -38.04 5.30 12.86
CA CYS A 457 -38.68 4.61 13.98
C CYS A 457 -39.17 5.58 15.06
N ILE A 458 -38.43 6.66 15.34
CA ILE A 458 -38.87 7.72 16.28
C ILE A 458 -40.18 8.32 15.78
N LEU A 459 -40.24 8.75 14.51
CA LEU A 459 -41.44 9.35 13.91
C LEU A 459 -42.64 8.38 13.85
N LEU A 460 -42.41 7.12 13.54
CA LEU A 460 -43.46 6.10 13.46
C LEU A 460 -44.02 5.69 14.83
N THR A 461 -43.21 5.76 15.90
CA THR A 461 -43.62 5.30 17.25
C THR A 461 -44.02 6.43 18.20
N MET A 462 -43.82 7.69 17.81
CA MET A 462 -44.19 8.82 18.68
C MET A 462 -45.72 8.88 18.94
N PRO A 463 -46.16 9.42 20.08
CA PRO A 463 -47.58 9.49 20.42
C PRO A 463 -48.37 10.30 19.39
N HIS A 464 -49.61 9.86 19.10
CA HIS A 464 -50.46 10.49 18.09
C HIS A 464 -50.57 12.03 18.21
N PRO A 465 -50.84 12.62 19.39
CA PRO A 465 -50.93 14.08 19.50
C PRO A 465 -49.63 14.79 19.13
N VAL A 466 -48.48 14.19 19.45
CA VAL A 466 -47.17 14.75 19.14
C VAL A 466 -46.90 14.64 17.64
N ALA A 467 -47.20 13.48 17.04
CA ALA A 467 -47.04 13.25 15.61
C ALA A 467 -47.90 14.21 14.78
N TRP A 468 -49.15 14.45 15.19
CA TRP A 468 -50.07 15.37 14.52
C TRP A 468 -49.58 16.82 14.59
N ILE A 469 -49.17 17.30 15.78
CA ILE A 469 -48.62 18.66 15.95
C ILE A 469 -47.35 18.83 15.09
N LEU A 470 -46.45 17.84 15.11
CA LEU A 470 -45.24 17.89 14.32
C LEU A 470 -45.56 17.94 12.82
N GLN A 471 -46.48 17.11 12.34
CA GLN A 471 -46.91 17.11 10.94
C GLN A 471 -47.47 18.47 10.51
N GLU A 472 -48.32 19.08 11.33
CA GLU A 472 -48.89 20.41 11.04
C GLU A 472 -47.83 21.51 11.07
N THR A 473 -46.91 21.44 12.02
CA THR A 473 -45.77 22.36 12.13
C THR A 473 -44.88 22.28 10.89
N LEU A 474 -44.61 21.07 10.39
CA LEU A 474 -43.82 20.87 9.16
C LEU A 474 -44.57 21.33 7.91
N ARG A 475 -45.90 21.16 7.83
CA ARG A 475 -46.73 21.72 6.75
C ARG A 475 -46.68 23.25 6.75
N ALA A 476 -46.82 23.88 7.93
CA ALA A 476 -46.76 25.33 8.08
C ALA A 476 -45.37 25.90 7.75
N ALA A 477 -44.31 25.20 8.16
CA ALA A 477 -42.92 25.54 7.83
C ALA A 477 -42.62 25.46 6.33
N ARG A 478 -43.34 24.62 5.58
CA ARG A 478 -43.23 24.57 4.11
C ARG A 478 -43.88 25.76 3.42
N ALA A 479 -44.87 26.39 4.08
CA ALA A 479 -45.64 27.52 3.55
C ALA A 479 -45.11 28.88 4.02
N THR A 480 -44.28 28.93 5.07
CA THR A 480 -43.81 30.17 5.69
C THR A 480 -42.34 30.08 6.12
N ASP A 481 -41.57 31.17 5.98
CA ASP A 481 -40.18 31.25 6.43
C ASP A 481 -40.03 31.50 7.96
N VAL A 482 -41.15 31.50 8.70
CA VAL A 482 -41.18 31.86 10.14
C VAL A 482 -40.89 30.68 11.05
N VAL A 483 -41.20 29.45 10.62
CA VAL A 483 -41.01 28.22 11.39
C VAL A 483 -39.92 27.39 10.72
N THR A 484 -38.81 27.16 11.41
CA THR A 484 -37.75 26.28 10.89
C THR A 484 -38.13 24.83 11.18
N GLY A 485 -38.71 24.13 10.21
CA GLY A 485 -39.11 22.72 10.36
C GLY A 485 -37.99 21.79 10.87
N GLY A 486 -36.72 22.16 10.67
CA GLY A 486 -35.57 21.46 11.25
C GLY A 486 -35.51 21.54 12.79
N THR A 487 -35.80 22.69 13.40
CA THR A 487 -35.75 22.82 14.88
C THR A 487 -36.84 21.99 15.55
N ALA A 488 -38.05 21.99 14.99
CA ALA A 488 -39.15 21.15 15.46
C ALA A 488 -38.82 19.65 15.38
N LEU A 489 -38.02 19.22 14.40
CA LEU A 489 -37.54 17.84 14.30
C LEU A 489 -36.45 17.54 15.34
N GLU A 490 -35.49 18.45 15.51
CA GLU A 490 -34.40 18.30 16.50
C GLU A 490 -34.94 18.15 17.92
N GLU A 491 -36.00 18.89 18.28
CA GLU A 491 -36.69 18.76 19.57
C GLU A 491 -37.30 17.36 19.81
N GLN A 492 -37.61 16.64 18.74
CA GLN A 492 -38.11 15.26 18.77
C GLN A 492 -36.99 14.21 18.64
N GLY A 493 -35.72 14.64 18.61
CA GLY A 493 -34.57 13.75 18.42
C GLY A 493 -34.34 13.31 16.97
N VAL A 494 -34.86 14.07 16.00
CA VAL A 494 -34.70 13.83 14.56
C VAL A 494 -33.83 14.95 13.98
N SER A 495 -32.60 14.61 13.60
CA SER A 495 -31.57 15.57 13.18
C SER A 495 -30.98 15.26 11.79
N PHE A 496 -31.14 14.03 11.32
CA PHE A 496 -30.61 13.55 10.06
C PHE A 496 -31.63 13.64 8.92
N LEU A 497 -32.88 13.27 9.17
CA LEU A 497 -33.96 13.37 8.19
C LEU A 497 -34.34 14.83 7.95
N THR A 498 -34.41 15.21 6.69
CA THR A 498 -34.92 16.53 6.29
C THR A 498 -36.41 16.65 6.61
N PRO A 499 -36.96 17.89 6.76
CA PRO A 499 -38.39 18.11 6.93
C PRO A 499 -39.27 17.40 5.89
N SER A 500 -38.82 17.33 4.63
CA SER A 500 -39.54 16.62 3.57
C SER A 500 -39.54 15.10 3.76
N GLN A 501 -38.40 14.53 4.17
CA GLN A 501 -38.30 13.09 4.45
C GLN A 501 -39.13 12.72 5.68
N ALA A 502 -39.05 13.50 6.75
CA ALA A 502 -39.85 13.29 7.96
C ALA A 502 -41.35 13.33 7.67
N MET A 503 -41.81 14.29 6.86
CA MET A 503 -43.20 14.34 6.39
C MET A 503 -43.62 13.07 5.63
N HIS A 504 -42.74 12.54 4.78
CA HIS A 504 -43.02 11.32 4.04
C HIS A 504 -43.14 10.12 5.00
N VAL A 505 -42.27 10.01 6.00
CA VAL A 505 -42.39 8.97 7.05
C VAL A 505 -43.68 9.12 7.85
N LEU A 506 -44.02 10.33 8.30
CA LEU A 506 -45.26 10.58 9.04
C LEU A 506 -46.51 10.20 8.23
N SER A 507 -46.50 10.40 6.91
CA SER A 507 -47.60 9.99 6.03
C SER A 507 -47.80 8.47 5.93
N LYS A 508 -46.83 7.66 6.39
CA LYS A 508 -46.95 6.20 6.44
C LYS A 508 -47.71 5.71 7.67
N ARG A 509 -48.05 6.59 8.61
CA ARG A 509 -48.81 6.21 9.80
C ARG A 509 -50.31 6.20 9.54
N ASN A 510 -50.99 5.08 9.81
CA ASN A 510 -52.42 4.94 9.55
C ASN A 510 -53.30 5.93 10.31
N ASP A 511 -52.87 6.35 11.50
CA ASP A 511 -53.59 7.27 12.38
C ASP A 511 -53.54 8.74 11.91
N LEU A 512 -52.68 9.07 10.94
CA LEU A 512 -52.55 10.42 10.36
C LEU A 512 -53.06 10.52 8.92
N VAL A 513 -53.39 9.41 8.26
CA VAL A 513 -53.78 9.36 6.84
C VAL A 513 -55.19 9.95 6.57
N HIS A 514 -55.97 10.25 7.61
CA HIS A 514 -57.35 10.75 7.49
C HIS A 514 -57.60 12.17 8.03
N THR A 515 -56.54 12.98 8.16
CA THR A 515 -56.62 14.41 8.48
C THR A 515 -55.73 15.21 7.54
#